data_AF-A0A7J9RMN1-F1
#
_entry.id   AF-A0A7J9RMN1-F1
#
_cell.length_a   1.000
_cell.length_b   1.000
_cell.length_c   1.000
_cell.angle_alpha   90.00
_cell.angle_beta   90.00
_cell.angle_gamma   90.00
#
_symmetry.space_group_name_H-M   'P 1'
#
loop_
_entity.id
_entity.type
_entity.pdbx_description
1 polymer ?
#
loop_
_entity_poly.entity_id
_entity_poly.type
_entity_poly.pdbx_seq_one_letter_code
_entity_poly.pdbx_strand_id
1 'polypeptide(L)'
;MTTLAEYYSRVFSPEYFFGLRMVINIGTLLVMLWLFALAYLVWKADSKSLQNRFIGTLLLVEGFKNLWIALEVFPFMHEWNSFWVVAWNIKFDFFFSMQIAAILLYLCFPIYYKIRGLGFMYRPFLQKHAYYLPLAIGIGVWLMIQGQTPFAVNDLSWIECTAEGAAPIVHEFLGTSTSTVVTSGIETTFPDGVCPAALDATLGDEPFGIWAIVFAQTPISILALLFIRSTIRKNLDTDEALPKNQISHSFYIGFLGKVIGSVLFFVTLLLILP
;
A
#
# COMPACT_ATOMS: atom_id res chain seq x y z
N MET A 1 -23.56 -22.39 5.52
CA MET A 1 -23.46 -21.39 4.44
C MET A 1 -23.92 -20.08 5.02
N THR A 2 -22.98 -19.19 5.26
CA THR A 2 -23.27 -17.87 5.81
C THR A 2 -23.76 -16.98 4.68
N THR A 3 -24.93 -16.35 4.85
CA THR A 3 -25.46 -15.43 3.83
C THR A 3 -24.71 -14.11 3.85
N LEU A 4 -24.78 -13.33 2.75
CA LEU A 4 -24.21 -11.98 2.71
C LEU A 4 -24.74 -11.07 3.82
N ALA A 5 -26.04 -11.18 4.12
CA ALA A 5 -26.66 -10.40 5.18
C ALA A 5 -26.12 -10.78 6.56
N GLU A 6 -25.97 -12.08 6.82
CA GLU A 6 -25.36 -12.59 8.07
C GLU A 6 -23.91 -12.12 8.20
N TYR A 7 -23.11 -12.23 7.14
CA TYR A 7 -21.72 -11.74 7.13
C TYR A 7 -21.63 -10.27 7.51
N TYR A 8 -22.33 -9.39 6.79
CA TYR A 8 -22.25 -7.96 7.08
C TYR A 8 -22.85 -7.61 8.45
N SER A 9 -23.91 -8.31 8.90
CA SER A 9 -24.46 -8.11 10.25
C SER A 9 -23.44 -8.47 11.34
N ARG A 10 -22.65 -9.53 11.14
CA ARG A 10 -21.56 -9.95 12.05
C ARG A 10 -20.40 -8.96 12.01
N VAL A 11 -20.03 -8.45 10.84
CA VAL A 11 -18.95 -7.44 10.71
C VAL A 11 -19.25 -6.17 11.50
N PHE A 12 -20.52 -5.75 11.59
CA PHE A 12 -20.94 -4.59 12.38
C PHE A 12 -21.30 -4.90 13.84
N SER A 13 -21.05 -6.13 14.30
CA SER A 13 -21.30 -6.54 15.68
C SER A 13 -20.23 -6.00 16.66
N PRO A 14 -20.51 -6.03 17.98
CA PRO A 14 -19.53 -5.65 19.00
C PRO A 14 -18.25 -6.49 18.95
N GLU A 15 -18.35 -7.77 18.58
CA GLU A 15 -17.23 -8.72 18.48
C GLU A 15 -16.19 -8.29 17.44
N TYR A 16 -16.63 -7.56 16.41
CA TYR A 16 -15.78 -7.01 15.34
C TYR A 16 -15.60 -5.49 15.45
N PHE A 17 -15.59 -4.98 16.69
CA PHE A 17 -15.41 -3.55 17.00
C PHE A 17 -16.38 -2.65 16.22
N PHE A 18 -17.64 -3.06 16.12
CA PHE A 18 -18.71 -2.30 15.45
C PHE A 18 -18.37 -1.92 14.00
N GLY A 19 -17.68 -2.81 13.27
CA GLY A 19 -17.38 -2.62 11.86
C GLY A 19 -16.24 -1.66 11.58
N LEU A 20 -15.35 -1.38 12.55
CA LEU A 20 -14.18 -0.53 12.37
C LEU A 20 -13.37 -0.92 11.12
N ARG A 21 -13.13 -2.22 10.91
CA ARG A 21 -12.44 -2.73 9.71
C ARG A 21 -13.17 -2.34 8.42
N MET A 22 -14.50 -2.48 8.39
CA MET A 22 -15.29 -2.12 7.22
C MET A 22 -15.28 -0.62 6.95
N VAL A 23 -15.33 0.21 8.00
CA VAL A 23 -15.18 1.67 7.89
C VAL A 23 -13.81 2.03 7.30
N ILE A 24 -12.74 1.37 7.74
CA ILE A 24 -11.39 1.55 7.17
C ILE A 24 -11.36 1.12 5.69
N ASN A 25 -11.98 -0.01 5.33
CA ASN A 25 -11.98 -0.51 3.95
C ASN A 25 -12.74 0.44 3.01
N ILE A 26 -13.92 0.91 3.42
CA ILE A 26 -14.72 1.89 2.67
C ILE A 26 -13.99 3.24 2.60
N GLY A 27 -13.41 3.69 3.72
CA GLY A 27 -12.61 4.91 3.75
C GLY A 27 -11.45 4.87 2.78
N THR A 28 -10.73 3.73 2.73
CA THR A 28 -9.62 3.51 1.80
C THR A 28 -10.09 3.51 0.34
N LEU A 29 -11.25 2.93 0.05
CA LEU A 29 -11.87 3.00 -1.28
C LEU A 29 -12.18 4.45 -1.69
N LEU A 30 -12.74 5.26 -0.78
CA LEU A 30 -13.00 6.68 -1.06
C LEU A 30 -11.70 7.47 -1.31
N VAL A 31 -10.65 7.20 -0.54
CA VAL A 31 -9.32 7.80 -0.74
C VAL A 31 -8.75 7.41 -2.10
N MET A 32 -8.89 6.15 -2.53
CA MET A 32 -8.48 5.71 -3.86
C MET A 32 -9.18 6.51 -4.96
N LEU A 33 -10.52 6.61 -4.91
CA LEU A 33 -11.30 7.36 -5.88
C LEU A 33 -10.93 8.85 -5.90
N TRP A 34 -10.69 9.42 -4.72
CA TRP A 34 -10.24 10.80 -4.57
C TRP A 34 -8.89 11.03 -5.24
N LEU A 35 -7.91 10.14 -5.04
CA LEU A 35 -6.59 10.23 -5.67
C LEU A 35 -6.67 10.08 -7.19
N PHE A 36 -7.52 9.20 -7.70
CA PHE A 36 -7.76 9.09 -9.15
C PHE A 36 -8.41 10.36 -9.72
N ALA A 37 -9.38 10.94 -9.02
CA ALA A 37 -9.99 12.20 -9.43
C ALA A 37 -8.95 13.34 -9.46
N LEU A 38 -8.10 13.45 -8.44
CA LEU A 38 -7.02 14.42 -8.41
C LEU A 38 -5.99 14.17 -9.52
N ALA A 39 -5.59 12.92 -9.76
CA ALA A 39 -4.68 12.57 -10.84
C ALA A 39 -5.23 13.01 -12.20
N TYR A 40 -6.51 12.76 -12.45
CA TYR A 40 -7.21 13.19 -13.66
C TYR A 40 -7.27 14.72 -13.78
N LEU A 41 -7.62 15.43 -12.70
CA LEU A 41 -7.70 16.89 -12.69
C LEU A 41 -6.33 17.54 -12.95
N VAL A 42 -5.26 17.04 -12.31
CA VAL A 42 -3.89 17.54 -12.52
C VAL A 42 -3.44 17.32 -13.96
N TRP A 43 -3.72 16.14 -14.54
CA TRP A 43 -3.42 15.87 -15.94
C TRP A 43 -4.22 16.81 -16.85
N LYS A 44 -5.53 16.97 -16.60
CA LYS A 44 -6.40 17.81 -17.42
C LYS A 44 -6.03 19.30 -17.36
N ALA A 45 -5.55 19.78 -16.22
CA ALA A 45 -5.20 21.19 -16.01
C ALA A 45 -4.10 21.67 -16.98
N ASP A 46 -3.06 20.86 -17.19
CA ASP A 46 -2.07 21.08 -18.24
C ASP A 46 -1.44 19.73 -18.64
N SER A 47 -1.96 19.15 -19.72
CA SER A 47 -1.52 17.85 -20.22
C SER A 47 -0.16 17.90 -20.93
N LYS A 48 0.37 19.08 -21.22
CA LYS A 48 1.69 19.27 -21.85
C LYS A 48 2.79 19.47 -20.82
N SER A 49 2.45 19.97 -19.62
CA SER A 49 3.40 20.08 -18.50
C SER A 49 3.89 18.70 -18.05
N LEU A 50 5.20 18.48 -18.14
CA LEU A 50 5.84 17.25 -17.66
C LEU A 50 5.71 17.09 -16.14
N GLN A 51 5.66 18.21 -15.40
CA GLN A 51 5.44 18.19 -13.95
C GLN A 51 4.03 17.70 -13.61
N ASN A 52 3.01 18.17 -14.32
CA ASN A 52 1.64 17.71 -14.10
C ASN A 52 1.50 16.23 -14.43
N ARG A 53 2.15 15.74 -15.48
CA ARG A 53 2.21 14.31 -15.79
C ARG A 53 2.87 13.52 -14.66
N PHE A 54 3.97 14.02 -14.11
CA PHE A 54 4.65 13.39 -12.98
C PHE A 54 3.76 13.33 -11.74
N ILE A 55 3.20 14.45 -11.30
CA ILE A 55 2.32 14.50 -10.12
C ILE A 55 1.06 13.67 -10.34
N GLY A 56 0.43 13.75 -11.51
CA GLY A 56 -0.73 12.94 -11.86
C GLY A 56 -0.42 11.44 -11.82
N THR A 57 0.74 11.03 -12.36
CA THR A 57 1.17 9.62 -12.29
C THR A 57 1.45 9.18 -10.86
N LEU A 58 2.10 10.03 -10.06
CA LEU A 58 2.35 9.75 -8.66
C LEU A 58 1.05 9.55 -7.88
N LEU A 59 0.07 10.44 -8.04
CA LEU A 59 -1.25 10.32 -7.41
C LEU A 59 -1.98 9.06 -7.85
N LEU A 60 -1.89 8.70 -9.14
CA LEU A 60 -2.48 7.48 -9.67
C LEU A 60 -1.84 6.22 -9.07
N VAL A 61 -0.51 6.17 -8.98
CA VAL A 61 0.21 5.04 -8.34
C VAL A 61 -0.16 4.93 -6.86
N GLU A 62 -0.22 6.05 -6.14
CA GLU A 62 -0.67 6.06 -4.75
C GLU A 62 -2.12 5.67 -4.57
N GLY A 63 -2.99 6.06 -5.51
CA GLY A 63 -4.37 5.61 -5.57
C GLY A 63 -4.45 4.09 -5.67
N PHE A 64 -3.71 3.50 -6.61
CA PHE A 64 -3.74 2.06 -6.83
C PHE A 64 -3.23 1.21 -5.66
N LYS A 65 -2.29 1.71 -4.87
CA LYS A 65 -1.85 1.00 -3.66
C LYS A 65 -2.97 0.78 -2.64
N ASN A 66 -3.95 1.69 -2.62
CA ASN A 66 -5.11 1.54 -1.73
C ASN A 66 -5.99 0.34 -2.10
N LEU A 67 -5.81 -0.24 -3.30
CA LEU A 67 -6.54 -1.44 -3.73
C LEU A 67 -6.37 -2.62 -2.76
N TRP A 68 -5.21 -2.72 -2.10
CA TRP A 68 -4.91 -3.77 -1.12
C TRP A 68 -5.99 -3.88 -0.03
N ILE A 69 -6.36 -2.74 0.56
CA ILE A 69 -7.36 -2.65 1.62
C ILE A 69 -8.77 -2.42 1.04
N ALA A 70 -8.89 -1.64 -0.04
CA ALA A 70 -10.17 -1.31 -0.63
C ALA A 70 -10.95 -2.53 -1.15
N LEU A 71 -10.26 -3.58 -1.62
CA LEU A 71 -10.91 -4.83 -2.05
C LEU A 71 -11.54 -5.61 -0.90
N GLU A 72 -11.13 -5.38 0.34
CA GLU A 72 -11.70 -6.04 1.53
C GLU A 72 -13.07 -5.47 1.94
N VAL A 73 -13.68 -4.61 1.12
CA VAL A 73 -15.12 -4.31 1.21
C VAL A 73 -15.96 -5.53 0.80
N PHE A 74 -15.43 -6.38 -0.09
CA PHE A 74 -16.04 -7.66 -0.42
C PHE A 74 -15.94 -8.64 0.75
N PRO A 75 -16.89 -9.59 0.88
CA PRO A 75 -16.88 -10.55 1.98
C PRO A 75 -15.60 -11.37 1.98
N PHE A 76 -14.76 -11.16 2.99
CA PHE A 76 -13.56 -11.93 3.24
C PHE A 76 -13.97 -13.14 4.08
N MET A 77 -14.39 -14.23 3.43
CA MET A 77 -14.85 -15.49 4.04
C MET A 77 -14.54 -16.69 3.12
N HIS A 78 -14.47 -17.89 3.70
CA HIS A 78 -14.12 -19.11 2.96
C HIS A 78 -15.12 -19.44 1.83
N GLU A 79 -16.42 -19.16 1.98
CA GLU A 79 -17.39 -19.41 0.90
C GLU A 79 -17.10 -18.59 -0.37
N TRP A 80 -16.32 -17.51 -0.25
CA TRP A 80 -15.87 -16.66 -1.36
C TRP A 80 -14.46 -17.04 -1.86
N ASN A 81 -13.96 -18.21 -1.49
CA ASN A 81 -12.60 -18.65 -1.80
C ASN A 81 -12.27 -18.54 -3.30
N SER A 82 -13.17 -18.98 -4.18
CA SER A 82 -12.94 -18.91 -5.63
C SER A 82 -12.72 -17.49 -6.15
N PHE A 83 -13.40 -16.49 -5.56
CA PHE A 83 -13.16 -15.08 -5.87
C PHE A 83 -11.81 -14.63 -5.30
N TRP A 84 -11.54 -14.98 -4.04
CA TRP A 84 -10.34 -14.53 -3.34
C TRP A 84 -9.05 -15.14 -3.87
N VAL A 85 -9.03 -16.36 -4.40
CA VAL A 85 -7.83 -16.94 -5.01
C VAL A 85 -7.35 -16.08 -6.19
N VAL A 86 -8.29 -15.57 -6.98
CA VAL A 86 -7.97 -14.68 -8.12
C VAL A 86 -7.69 -13.25 -7.63
N ALA A 87 -8.58 -12.71 -6.79
CA ALA A 87 -8.48 -11.34 -6.32
C ALA A 87 -7.23 -11.11 -5.46
N TRP A 88 -6.79 -12.11 -4.70
CA TRP A 88 -5.58 -12.05 -3.88
C TRP A 88 -4.32 -11.91 -4.73
N ASN A 89 -4.16 -12.77 -5.75
CA ASN A 89 -2.99 -12.68 -6.64
C ASN A 89 -2.95 -11.32 -7.35
N ILE A 90 -4.09 -10.87 -7.87
CA ILE A 90 -4.18 -9.56 -8.52
C ILE A 90 -3.83 -8.43 -7.53
N LYS A 91 -4.46 -8.40 -6.35
CA LYS A 91 -4.23 -7.30 -5.40
C LYS A 91 -2.80 -7.30 -4.88
N PHE A 92 -2.21 -8.47 -4.66
CA PHE A 92 -0.86 -8.65 -4.17
C PHE A 92 0.17 -8.15 -5.19
N ASP A 93 0.12 -8.68 -6.41
CA ASP A 93 1.08 -8.29 -7.45
C ASP A 93 0.98 -6.81 -7.81
N PHE A 94 -0.25 -6.31 -7.87
CA PHE A 94 -0.50 -4.92 -8.19
C PHE A 94 -0.01 -3.99 -7.08
N PHE A 95 -0.25 -4.35 -5.82
CA PHE A 95 0.23 -3.57 -4.67
C PHE A 95 1.74 -3.45 -4.67
N PHE A 96 2.49 -4.55 -4.77
CA PHE A 96 3.95 -4.51 -4.72
C PHE A 96 4.58 -3.83 -5.94
N SER A 97 4.02 -4.05 -7.13
CA SER A 97 4.44 -3.33 -8.34
C SER A 97 4.29 -1.81 -8.19
N MET A 98 3.13 -1.36 -7.70
CA MET A 98 2.86 0.07 -7.47
C MET A 98 3.70 0.62 -6.32
N GLN A 99 4.03 -0.21 -5.34
CA GLN A 99 4.84 0.19 -4.21
C GLN A 99 6.28 0.49 -4.59
N ILE A 100 6.89 -0.39 -5.40
CA ILE A 100 8.22 -0.15 -5.98
C ILE A 100 8.18 1.08 -6.90
N ALA A 101 7.15 1.21 -7.74
CA ALA A 101 6.97 2.37 -8.60
C ALA A 101 6.88 3.69 -7.81
N ALA A 102 6.13 3.71 -6.71
CA ALA A 102 5.99 4.88 -5.82
C ALA A 102 7.33 5.30 -5.22
N ILE A 103 8.10 4.31 -4.73
CA ILE A 103 9.45 4.53 -4.21
C ILE A 103 10.35 5.20 -5.26
N LEU A 104 10.35 4.68 -6.49
CA LEU A 104 11.14 5.24 -7.59
C LEU A 104 10.67 6.66 -7.98
N LEU A 105 9.35 6.90 -7.99
CA LEU A 105 8.78 8.23 -8.27
C LEU A 105 9.18 9.24 -7.19
N TYR A 106 9.23 8.85 -5.91
CA TYR A 106 9.72 9.71 -4.83
C TYR A 106 11.19 10.09 -5.02
N LEU A 107 12.02 9.17 -5.48
CA LEU A 107 13.42 9.49 -5.80
C LEU A 107 13.55 10.40 -7.03
N CYS A 108 12.50 10.53 -7.85
CA CYS A 108 12.47 11.38 -9.04
C CYS A 108 12.05 12.84 -8.78
N PHE A 109 11.65 13.23 -7.56
CA PHE A 109 11.34 14.65 -7.25
C PHE A 109 12.44 15.63 -7.70
N PRO A 110 13.74 15.37 -7.47
CA PRO A 110 14.82 16.26 -7.90
C PRO A 110 14.94 16.46 -9.42
N ILE A 111 14.35 15.58 -10.24
CA ILE A 111 14.37 15.69 -11.70
C ILE A 111 13.48 16.84 -12.16
N TYR A 112 12.32 17.00 -11.51
CA TYR A 112 11.33 18.02 -11.86
C TYR A 112 11.46 19.31 -11.04
N TYR A 113 12.13 19.25 -9.88
CA TYR A 113 12.26 20.35 -8.94
C TYR A 113 13.72 20.56 -8.55
N LYS A 114 14.25 21.76 -8.76
CA LYS A 114 15.68 22.05 -8.60
C LYS A 114 16.07 22.16 -7.13
N ILE A 115 16.78 21.15 -6.61
CA ILE A 115 17.23 21.06 -5.20
C ILE A 115 18.72 21.41 -5.05
N ARG A 116 19.12 21.89 -3.87
CA ARG A 116 20.52 22.17 -3.51
C ARG A 116 21.32 20.85 -3.40
N GLY A 117 22.41 20.73 -4.15
CA GLY A 117 23.29 19.54 -4.15
C GLY A 117 22.94 18.46 -5.19
N LEU A 118 21.69 18.40 -5.65
CA LEU A 118 21.22 17.43 -6.67
C LEU A 118 20.83 18.09 -8.00
N GLY A 119 21.33 19.31 -8.25
CA GLY A 119 21.02 20.07 -9.46
C GLY A 119 21.39 19.36 -10.77
N PHE A 120 22.29 18.37 -10.72
CA PHE A 120 22.66 17.57 -11.89
C PHE A 120 21.51 16.72 -12.45
N MET A 121 20.52 16.37 -11.62
CA MET A 121 19.34 15.59 -12.01
C MET A 121 18.27 16.42 -12.74
N TYR A 122 18.29 17.75 -12.56
CA TYR A 122 17.36 18.66 -13.22
C TYR A 122 17.75 18.85 -14.69
N ARG A 123 17.46 17.84 -15.53
CA ARG A 123 17.77 17.83 -16.97
C ARG A 123 16.52 17.58 -17.81
N PRO A 124 16.33 18.32 -18.93
CA PRO A 124 15.17 18.15 -19.81
C PRO A 124 15.00 16.72 -20.34
N PHE A 125 16.12 16.04 -20.63
CA PHE A 125 16.11 14.65 -21.08
C PHE A 125 15.49 13.70 -20.05
N LEU A 126 15.84 13.83 -18.77
CA LEU A 126 15.32 12.99 -17.69
C LEU A 126 13.84 13.32 -17.40
N GLN A 127 13.48 14.60 -17.41
CA GLN A 127 12.10 15.06 -17.19
C GLN A 127 11.10 14.49 -18.21
N LYS A 128 11.54 14.19 -19.44
CA LYS A 128 10.66 13.60 -20.45
C LYS A 128 10.20 12.18 -20.08
N HIS A 129 11.00 11.46 -19.31
CA HIS A 129 10.83 10.02 -19.06
C HIS A 129 10.52 9.67 -17.61
N ALA A 130 10.85 10.55 -16.67
CA ALA A 130 10.73 10.29 -15.23
C ALA A 130 9.29 10.14 -14.70
N TYR A 131 8.25 10.39 -15.51
CA TYR A 131 6.86 10.14 -15.07
C TYR A 131 6.38 8.71 -15.36
N TYR A 132 6.83 8.07 -16.44
CA TYR A 132 6.37 6.72 -16.81
C TYR A 132 7.43 5.64 -16.60
N LEU A 133 8.72 6.00 -16.66
CA LEU A 133 9.80 5.03 -16.54
C LEU A 133 9.84 4.37 -15.15
N PRO A 134 9.66 5.10 -14.02
CA PRO A 134 9.54 4.47 -12.70
C PRO A 134 8.41 3.44 -12.60
N LEU A 135 7.29 3.67 -13.29
CA LEU A 135 6.17 2.74 -13.35
C LEU A 135 6.55 1.45 -14.09
N ALA A 136 7.13 1.60 -15.28
CA ALA A 136 7.58 0.45 -16.08
C ALA A 136 8.67 -0.35 -15.36
N ILE A 137 9.63 0.33 -14.72
CA ILE A 137 10.67 -0.32 -13.92
C ILE A 137 10.07 -1.00 -12.69
N GLY A 138 9.15 -0.36 -11.97
CA GLY A 138 8.52 -0.95 -10.78
C GLY A 138 7.79 -2.25 -11.08
N ILE A 139 7.00 -2.27 -12.17
CA ILE A 139 6.34 -3.49 -12.66
C ILE A 139 7.39 -4.53 -13.09
N GLY A 140 8.40 -4.13 -13.87
CA GLY A 140 9.44 -5.04 -14.35
C GLY A 140 10.23 -5.68 -13.21
N VAL A 141 10.60 -4.91 -12.19
CA VAL A 141 11.31 -5.41 -11.00
C VAL A 141 10.43 -6.39 -10.23
N TRP A 142 9.16 -6.08 -9.99
CA TRP A 142 8.25 -7.00 -9.32
C TRP A 142 8.15 -8.33 -10.05
N LEU A 143 7.92 -8.30 -11.37
CA LEU A 143 7.81 -9.51 -12.19
C LEU A 143 9.09 -10.38 -12.15
N MET A 144 10.27 -9.78 -11.94
CA MET A 144 11.53 -10.51 -11.80
C MET A 144 11.75 -11.13 -10.40
N ILE A 145 11.14 -10.57 -9.36
CA ILE A 145 11.41 -10.97 -7.96
C ILE A 145 10.26 -11.75 -7.31
N GLN A 146 9.01 -11.59 -7.77
CA GLN A 146 7.81 -12.14 -7.12
C GLN A 146 7.84 -13.66 -6.87
N GLY A 147 8.53 -14.42 -7.72
CA GLY A 147 8.65 -15.88 -7.59
C GLY A 147 9.89 -16.34 -6.81
N GLN A 148 10.73 -15.44 -6.33
CA GLN A 148 11.93 -15.80 -5.56
C GLN A 148 11.58 -16.01 -4.09
N THR A 149 12.30 -16.91 -3.41
CA THR A 149 12.03 -17.28 -2.01
C THR A 149 11.92 -16.10 -1.03
N PRO A 150 12.64 -14.97 -1.18
CA PRO A 150 12.46 -13.82 -0.28
C PRO A 150 11.15 -13.05 -0.48
N PHE A 151 10.42 -13.28 -1.58
CA PHE A 151 9.26 -12.47 -1.97
C PHE A 151 8.01 -13.31 -2.25
N ALA A 152 8.14 -14.61 -2.43
CA ALA A 152 7.03 -15.51 -2.73
C ALA A 152 6.24 -15.88 -1.47
N VAL A 153 4.93 -15.69 -1.52
CA VAL A 153 3.97 -16.21 -0.53
C VAL A 153 3.34 -17.44 -1.17
N ASN A 154 3.79 -18.63 -0.77
CA ASN A 154 3.37 -19.87 -1.39
C ASN A 154 2.31 -20.59 -0.55
N ASP A 155 2.44 -20.51 0.77
CA ASP A 155 1.55 -21.18 1.71
C ASP A 155 0.78 -20.14 2.54
N LEU A 156 -0.54 -20.11 2.36
CA LEU A 156 -1.49 -19.28 3.11
C LEU A 156 -2.77 -20.07 3.33
N SER A 157 -3.21 -20.20 4.57
CA SER A 157 -4.43 -20.92 4.94
C SER A 157 -5.42 -20.01 5.64
N TRP A 158 -6.70 -20.30 5.44
CA TRP A 158 -7.78 -19.67 6.18
C TRP A 158 -8.02 -20.41 7.48
N ILE A 159 -8.14 -19.66 8.55
CA ILE A 159 -8.51 -20.16 9.86
C ILE A 159 -9.88 -19.59 10.19
N GLU A 160 -10.85 -20.49 10.34
CA GLU A 160 -12.21 -20.17 10.73
C GLU A 160 -12.43 -20.59 12.18
N CYS A 161 -12.79 -19.62 13.01
CA CYS A 161 -13.18 -19.82 14.39
C CYS A 161 -14.66 -19.46 14.57
N THR A 162 -15.46 -20.46 14.92
CA THR A 162 -16.93 -20.31 15.04
C THR A 162 -17.37 -19.68 16.35
N ALA A 163 -16.64 -19.93 17.45
CA ALA A 163 -16.92 -19.39 18.77
C ALA A 163 -15.65 -19.40 19.65
N GLU A 164 -15.67 -18.64 20.74
CA GLU A 164 -14.69 -18.76 21.81
C GLU A 164 -14.67 -20.21 22.36
N GLY A 165 -13.48 -20.79 22.50
CA GLY A 165 -13.30 -22.16 22.97
C GLY A 165 -13.51 -23.25 21.91
N ALA A 166 -13.92 -22.90 20.69
CA ALA A 166 -14.03 -23.85 19.58
C ALA A 166 -12.65 -24.22 19.02
N ALA A 167 -12.53 -25.41 18.43
CA ALA A 167 -11.31 -25.78 17.70
C ALA A 167 -11.22 -25.00 16.36
N PRO A 168 -10.04 -24.50 15.97
CA PRO A 168 -9.86 -23.79 14.70
C PRO A 168 -10.06 -24.74 13.52
N ILE A 169 -10.85 -24.31 12.53
CA ILE A 169 -11.03 -25.05 11.27
C ILE A 169 -10.08 -24.45 10.24
N VAL A 170 -9.22 -25.28 9.68
CA VAL A 170 -8.20 -24.86 8.70
C VAL A 170 -8.66 -25.20 7.30
N HIS A 171 -8.71 -24.19 6.43
CA HIS A 171 -9.04 -24.34 5.02
C HIS A 171 -7.86 -23.91 4.15
N GLU A 172 -7.63 -24.66 3.08
CA GLU A 172 -6.58 -24.31 2.11
C GLU A 172 -6.99 -23.11 1.25
N PHE A 173 -6.01 -22.23 0.98
CA PHE A 173 -6.23 -21.05 0.15
C PHE A 173 -5.15 -20.83 -0.89
N LEU A 174 -3.89 -20.73 -0.47
CA LEU A 174 -2.72 -20.77 -1.34
C LEU A 174 -1.78 -21.84 -0.81
N GLY A 175 -1.31 -22.72 -1.70
CA GLY A 175 -0.42 -23.81 -1.30
C GLY A 175 -1.11 -24.84 -0.42
N THR A 176 -0.39 -25.32 0.61
CA THR A 176 -0.83 -26.45 1.44
C THR A 176 -0.97 -26.07 2.91
N SER A 177 -2.06 -26.52 3.53
CA SER A 177 -2.32 -26.28 4.96
C SER A 177 -1.37 -27.03 5.90
N THR A 178 -0.69 -28.06 5.39
CA THR A 178 0.28 -28.88 6.12
C THR A 178 1.70 -28.32 6.10
N SER A 179 1.92 -27.15 5.50
CA SER A 179 3.24 -26.53 5.49
C SER A 179 3.69 -26.19 6.91
N THR A 180 5.00 -26.28 7.18
CA THR A 180 5.53 -26.02 8.52
C THR A 180 5.27 -24.59 9.00
N VAL A 181 5.14 -23.64 8.07
CA VAL A 181 4.86 -22.24 8.37
C VAL A 181 3.42 -22.06 8.85
N VAL A 182 2.46 -22.71 8.17
CA VAL A 182 1.05 -22.67 8.58
C VAL A 182 0.86 -23.39 9.92
N THR A 183 1.44 -24.58 10.10
CA THR A 183 1.28 -25.35 11.35
C THR A 183 1.91 -24.62 12.54
N SER A 184 3.13 -24.07 12.39
CA SER A 184 3.76 -23.27 13.46
C SER A 184 3.01 -21.96 13.73
N GLY A 185 2.46 -21.33 12.70
CA GLY A 185 1.58 -20.17 12.84
C GLY A 185 0.31 -20.49 13.65
N ILE A 186 -0.31 -21.65 13.42
CA ILE A 186 -1.47 -22.10 14.19
C ILE A 186 -1.08 -22.39 15.64
N GLU A 187 0.00 -23.14 15.88
CA GLU A 187 0.47 -23.47 17.23
C GLU A 187 0.83 -22.22 18.05
N THR A 188 1.39 -21.20 17.42
CA THR A 188 1.74 -19.93 18.08
C THR A 188 0.53 -19.05 18.33
N THR A 189 -0.43 -19.00 17.40
CA THR A 189 -1.64 -18.17 17.52
C THR A 189 -2.68 -18.81 18.44
N PHE A 190 -2.75 -20.14 18.47
CA PHE A 190 -3.72 -20.94 19.23
C PHE A 190 -2.98 -22.00 20.08
N PRO A 191 -2.20 -21.60 21.10
CA PRO A 191 -1.35 -22.51 21.87
C PRO A 191 -2.14 -23.58 22.63
N ASP A 192 -3.37 -23.26 23.03
CA ASP A 192 -4.28 -24.17 23.73
C ASP A 192 -5.16 -25.00 22.76
N GLY A 193 -4.96 -24.85 21.45
CA GLY A 193 -5.76 -25.52 20.41
C GLY A 193 -7.21 -25.03 20.32
N VAL A 194 -7.51 -23.89 20.94
CA VAL A 194 -8.84 -23.29 20.97
C VAL A 194 -8.82 -21.84 20.49
N CYS A 195 -9.91 -21.43 19.86
CA CYS A 195 -10.11 -20.08 19.38
C CYS A 195 -10.40 -19.11 20.54
N PRO A 196 -9.76 -17.94 20.59
CA PRO A 196 -10.01 -16.94 21.63
C PRO A 196 -11.33 -16.18 21.44
N ALA A 197 -11.86 -16.18 20.21
CA ALA A 197 -13.12 -15.56 19.85
C ALA A 197 -13.61 -16.13 18.51
N ALA A 198 -14.84 -15.81 18.14
CA ALA A 198 -15.37 -16.08 16.82
C ALA A 198 -14.70 -15.14 15.79
N LEU A 199 -13.69 -15.60 15.05
CA LEU A 199 -12.94 -14.79 14.10
C LEU A 199 -12.53 -15.59 12.85
N ASP A 200 -12.32 -14.87 11.74
CA ASP A 200 -11.74 -15.44 10.52
C ASP A 200 -10.41 -14.73 10.24
N ALA A 201 -9.35 -15.51 10.07
CA ALA A 201 -8.00 -15.00 9.84
C ALA A 201 -7.29 -15.79 8.74
N THR A 202 -6.22 -15.21 8.20
CA THR A 202 -5.29 -15.90 7.30
C THR A 202 -3.94 -16.03 7.96
N LEU A 203 -3.36 -17.23 7.96
CA LEU A 203 -2.03 -17.54 8.48
C LEU A 203 -1.18 -18.18 7.39
N GLY A 204 0.09 -17.80 7.29
CA GLY A 204 0.97 -18.31 6.24
C GLY A 204 2.29 -17.57 6.14
N ASP A 205 2.90 -17.63 4.96
CA ASP A 205 4.20 -17.07 4.68
C ASP A 205 4.24 -15.55 4.87
N GLU A 206 5.21 -15.09 5.67
CA GLU A 206 5.56 -13.68 5.84
C GLU A 206 7.02 -13.43 5.39
N PRO A 207 7.32 -13.53 4.08
CA PRO A 207 8.69 -13.52 3.62
C PRO A 207 9.32 -12.12 3.78
N PHE A 208 10.57 -12.09 4.23
CA PHE A 208 11.24 -10.84 4.65
C PHE A 208 11.37 -9.80 3.53
N GLY A 209 11.46 -10.23 2.26
CA GLY A 209 11.63 -9.34 1.12
C GLY A 209 10.38 -8.49 0.84
N ILE A 210 9.20 -9.03 1.08
CA ILE A 210 7.93 -8.26 1.03
C ILE A 210 7.97 -7.14 2.06
N TRP A 211 8.31 -7.49 3.30
CA TRP A 211 8.43 -6.52 4.38
C TRP A 211 9.48 -5.47 4.05
N ALA A 212 10.63 -5.85 3.51
CA ALA A 212 11.67 -4.90 3.11
C ALA A 212 11.15 -3.86 2.10
N ILE A 213 10.31 -4.25 1.13
CA ILE A 213 9.67 -3.32 0.18
C ILE A 213 8.71 -2.36 0.90
N VAL A 214 7.88 -2.88 1.81
CA VAL A 214 6.93 -2.07 2.60
C VAL A 214 7.68 -1.07 3.49
N PHE A 215 8.68 -1.53 4.25
CA PHE A 215 9.49 -0.72 5.15
C PHE A 215 10.32 0.33 4.39
N ALA A 216 10.82 0.03 3.19
CA ALA A 216 11.62 0.95 2.39
C ALA A 216 10.87 2.23 1.99
N GLN A 217 9.54 2.19 1.90
CA GLN A 217 8.75 3.35 1.47
C GLN A 217 8.89 4.53 2.45
N THR A 218 8.95 4.27 3.75
CA THR A 218 8.96 5.33 4.78
C THR A 218 10.20 6.19 4.76
N PRO A 219 11.43 5.66 4.88
CA PRO A 219 12.64 6.50 4.81
C PRO A 219 12.74 7.25 3.48
N ILE A 220 12.29 6.64 2.37
CA ILE A 220 12.31 7.27 1.05
C ILE A 220 11.27 8.40 0.95
N SER A 221 10.09 8.22 1.56
CA SER A 221 9.08 9.28 1.64
C SER A 221 9.54 10.47 2.51
N ILE A 222 10.26 10.22 3.60
CA ILE A 222 10.90 11.26 4.42
C ILE A 222 11.93 12.02 3.58
N LEU A 223 12.79 11.31 2.85
CA LEU A 223 13.77 11.92 1.96
C LEU A 223 13.10 12.80 0.89
N ALA A 224 12.03 12.31 0.26
CA ALA A 224 11.23 13.07 -0.69
C ALA A 224 10.61 14.33 -0.06
N LEU A 225 10.13 14.24 1.19
CA LEU A 225 9.60 15.40 1.90
C LEU A 225 10.69 16.46 2.13
N LEU A 226 11.92 16.05 2.47
CA LEU A 226 13.07 16.96 2.60
C LEU A 226 13.41 17.64 1.27
N PHE A 227 13.33 16.89 0.16
CA PHE A 227 13.50 17.42 -1.19
C PHE A 227 12.45 18.48 -1.55
N ILE A 228 11.18 18.20 -1.27
CA ILE A 228 10.06 19.14 -1.48
C ILE A 228 10.28 20.40 -0.63
N ARG A 229 10.56 20.24 0.67
CA ARG A 229 10.80 21.35 1.61
C ARG A 229 11.98 22.23 1.19
N SER A 230 13.07 21.60 0.74
CA SER A 230 14.25 22.32 0.25
C SER A 230 13.92 23.17 -0.99
N THR A 231 13.11 22.64 -1.89
CA THR A 231 12.66 23.36 -3.10
C THR A 231 11.81 24.58 -2.72
N ILE A 232 10.82 24.42 -1.83
CA ILE A 232 9.94 25.51 -1.39
C ILE A 232 10.76 26.63 -0.74
N ARG A 233 11.70 26.29 0.16
CA ARG A 233 12.54 27.28 0.84
C ARG A 233 13.39 28.10 -0.14
N LYS A 234 14.01 27.45 -1.13
CA LYS A 234 14.81 28.15 -2.14
C LYS A 234 14.00 29.16 -2.97
N ASN A 235 12.76 28.81 -3.30
CA ASN A 235 11.88 29.71 -4.05
C ASN A 235 11.44 30.94 -3.23
N LEU A 236 11.44 30.85 -1.90
CA LEU A 236 11.17 31.99 -1.00
C LEU A 236 12.40 32.90 -0.87
N ASP A 237 13.61 32.34 -0.91
CA ASP A 237 14.86 33.09 -0.79
C ASP A 237 15.26 33.82 -2.10
N THR A 238 14.67 33.43 -3.23
CA THR A 238 14.94 34.00 -4.56
C THR A 238 13.72 34.84 -4.96
N ASP A 239 13.75 36.14 -4.72
CA ASP A 239 12.68 37.14 -4.98
C ASP A 239 12.37 37.34 -6.49
N GLU A 240 12.65 36.33 -7.32
CA GLU A 240 12.34 36.29 -8.74
C GLU A 240 10.88 35.85 -8.94
N ALA A 241 10.15 36.58 -9.79
CA ALA A 241 8.76 36.31 -10.14
C ALA A 241 8.47 34.80 -10.28
N LEU A 242 7.58 34.30 -9.41
CA LEU A 242 7.00 32.94 -9.36
C LEU A 242 7.41 32.05 -10.55
N PRO A 243 8.43 31.19 -10.42
CA PRO A 243 8.79 30.28 -11.50
C PRO A 243 7.62 29.33 -11.76
N LYS A 244 7.33 29.07 -13.05
CA LYS A 244 6.30 28.14 -13.57
C LYS A 244 6.31 26.72 -12.99
N ASN A 245 7.30 26.38 -12.16
CA ASN A 245 7.66 25.04 -11.73
C ASN A 245 7.53 24.82 -10.21
N GLN A 246 6.60 25.51 -9.54
CA GLN A 246 6.42 25.43 -8.10
C GLN A 246 5.57 24.22 -7.68
N ILE A 247 6.03 23.49 -6.66
CA ILE A 247 5.21 22.51 -5.95
C ILE A 247 4.12 23.26 -5.18
N SER A 248 2.85 22.88 -5.36
CA SER A 248 1.77 23.55 -4.64
C SER A 248 1.88 23.33 -3.13
N HIS A 249 1.60 24.36 -2.33
CA HIS A 249 1.55 24.24 -0.87
C HIS A 249 0.58 23.14 -0.42
N SER A 250 -0.53 22.98 -1.13
CA SER A 250 -1.51 21.90 -0.89
C SER A 250 -0.90 20.51 -1.09
N PHE A 251 -0.06 20.31 -2.11
CA PHE A 251 0.65 19.05 -2.32
C PHE A 251 1.62 18.76 -1.18
N TYR A 252 2.39 19.77 -0.73
CA TYR A 252 3.30 19.62 0.40
C TYR A 252 2.55 19.24 1.69
N ILE A 253 1.44 19.90 2.01
CA ILE A 253 0.64 19.60 3.21
C ILE A 253 0.09 18.17 3.16
N GLY A 254 -0.47 17.76 2.02
CA GLY A 254 -0.96 16.39 1.84
C GLY A 254 0.15 15.34 1.96
N PHE A 255 1.31 15.60 1.35
CA PHE A 255 2.47 14.70 1.42
C PHE A 255 3.05 14.62 2.84
N LEU A 256 3.11 15.74 3.56
CA LEU A 256 3.53 15.79 4.96
C LEU A 256 2.62 14.94 5.86
N GLY A 257 1.30 15.09 5.72
CA GLY A 257 0.33 14.29 6.49
C GLY A 257 0.52 12.79 6.27
N LYS A 258 0.76 12.38 5.02
CA LYS A 258 1.08 10.99 4.68
C LYS A 258 2.35 10.48 5.37
N VAL A 259 3.43 11.27 5.33
CA VAL A 259 4.71 10.87 5.95
C VAL A 259 4.52 10.72 7.46
N ILE A 260 3.82 11.65 8.11
CA ILE A 260 3.50 11.56 9.55
C ILE A 260 2.71 10.28 9.85
N GLY A 261 1.63 10.01 9.10
CA GLY A 261 0.83 8.80 9.27
C GLY A 261 1.65 7.51 9.08
N SER A 262 2.52 7.49 8.07
CA SER A 262 3.42 6.36 7.82
C SER A 262 4.37 6.16 8.99
N VAL A 263 5.04 7.22 9.46
CA VAL A 263 5.96 7.15 10.60
C VAL A 263 5.25 6.67 11.87
N LEU A 264 4.05 7.18 12.15
CA LEU A 264 3.25 6.74 13.31
C LEU A 264 2.91 5.25 13.21
N PHE A 265 2.48 4.77 12.03
CA PHE A 265 2.21 3.36 11.79
C PHE A 265 3.46 2.50 12.04
N PHE A 266 4.62 2.89 11.49
CA PHE A 266 5.86 2.14 11.69
C PHE A 266 6.34 2.14 13.14
N VAL A 267 6.27 3.28 13.83
CA VAL A 267 6.61 3.36 15.26
C VAL A 267 5.68 2.47 16.08
N THR A 268 4.39 2.48 15.77
CA THR A 268 3.41 1.62 16.46
C THR A 268 3.69 0.14 16.22
N LEU A 269 3.98 -0.27 14.98
CA LEU A 269 4.38 -1.64 14.67
C LEU A 269 5.63 -2.06 15.44
N LEU A 270 6.68 -1.23 15.47
CA LEU A 270 7.92 -1.53 16.21
C LEU A 270 7.73 -1.57 17.73
N LEU A 271 6.72 -0.91 18.27
CA LEU A 271 6.40 -0.95 19.71
C LEU A 271 5.54 -2.17 20.07
N ILE A 272 4.70 -2.64 19.15
CA ILE A 272 3.75 -3.74 19.38
C ILE A 272 4.35 -5.10 19.00
N LEU A 273 5.17 -5.16 17.94
CA LEU A 273 5.89 -6.37 17.53
C LEU A 273 7.24 -6.39 18.29
N PRO A 274 7.40 -7.21 19.35
CA PRO A 274 8.70 -7.39 20.01
C PRO A 274 9.73 -8.09 19.12
#